data_AF-A0A0G2AT19-F1
#
_entry.id   AF-A0A0G2AT19-F1
#
_cell.length_a   1.000
_cell.length_b   1.000
_cell.length_c   1.000
_cell.angle_alpha   90.00
_cell.angle_beta   90.00
_cell.angle_gamma   90.00
#
_symmetry.space_group_name_H-M   'P 1'
#
loop_
_entity.id
_entity.type
_entity.pdbx_description
1 polymer ?
#
loop_
_entity_poly.entity_id
_entity_poly.type
_entity_poly.pdbx_seq_one_letter_code
_entity_poly.pdbx_strand_id
1 'polypeptide(L)'
;MADQTGGDKIDLDKILLPKKESVSPDSAQRVNAGALLEQEQKATLKPADGIQGDALTPGLPKASPLGSAASPAREDGVKPIQTYQRDIERVIEQKNVSVVSVAAAEAERRAQGGTSQKEAAPHPEQNTLLKRTALTIGGILLLAAAAGALYLVLTRDTSVPIAGQLQAPFIFVDDTTIIEVAREDTRAALIQKLDAARKGESLSLGSVARLYPATPAEQEDGVPELLTAPRLLDILAPYLPGELVRTLEPAYLLGIHIFDENQPLLILRVDSYEQGFSGMLAWERTMQGDLSPLFDRKAPLRAATPSAEQKTLTNSSTSPSAVLSSGFTDKIVENRDARVIQNEGGDILLLWTFLSRNTILITTNEYTLREVISRLSSSPIVPLAQ
;
A
#
# COMPACT_ATOMS: atom_id res chain seq x y z
N MET A 1 -55.53 42.63 35.13
CA MET A 1 -54.87 41.32 35.30
C MET A 1 -53.47 41.45 34.74
N ALA A 2 -52.49 41.30 35.61
CA ALA A 2 -51.08 41.27 35.26
C ALA A 2 -50.76 39.99 34.50
N ASP A 3 -49.87 40.05 33.52
CA ASP A 3 -49.02 38.90 33.25
C ASP A 3 -47.63 39.38 32.82
N GLN A 4 -46.64 38.85 33.52
CA GLN A 4 -45.22 39.09 33.35
C GLN A 4 -44.66 37.97 32.49
N THR A 5 -43.93 38.29 31.42
CA THR A 5 -42.96 37.34 30.86
C THR A 5 -41.65 38.06 30.63
N GLY A 6 -40.66 37.65 31.43
CA GLY A 6 -39.31 38.19 31.42
C GLY A 6 -38.59 37.88 30.11
N GLY A 7 -38.06 38.93 29.50
CA GLY A 7 -37.06 38.80 28.44
C GLY A 7 -35.71 38.48 29.05
N ASP A 8 -35.30 37.21 28.97
CA ASP A 8 -33.94 36.80 29.23
C ASP A 8 -33.05 37.33 28.08
N LYS A 9 -32.25 38.35 28.38
CA LYS A 9 -31.30 38.95 27.45
C LYS A 9 -30.12 37.99 27.31
N ILE A 10 -30.03 37.29 26.19
CA ILE A 10 -28.85 36.51 25.83
C ILE A 10 -27.70 37.51 25.56
N ASP A 11 -26.74 37.58 26.47
CA ASP A 11 -25.49 38.34 26.32
C ASP A 11 -24.62 37.69 25.23
N LEU A 12 -24.65 38.26 24.03
CA LEU A 12 -23.89 37.81 22.86
C LEU A 12 -22.36 37.90 23.06
N ASP A 13 -21.89 38.65 24.05
CA ASP A 13 -20.46 38.78 24.39
C ASP A 13 -19.88 37.55 25.11
N LYS A 14 -20.73 36.62 25.58
CA LYS A 14 -20.29 35.33 26.17
C LYS A 14 -20.21 34.18 25.17
N ILE A 15 -20.62 34.39 23.91
CA ILE A 15 -20.63 33.37 22.84
C ILE A 15 -19.61 33.73 21.73
N LEU A 16 -18.59 34.52 22.05
CA LEU A 16 -17.48 34.79 21.14
C LEU A 16 -16.25 34.01 21.58
N LEU A 17 -15.75 33.17 20.66
CA LEU A 17 -14.49 32.46 20.79
C LEU A 17 -13.36 33.45 21.15
N PRO A 18 -12.33 33.03 21.92
CA PRO A 18 -11.24 33.91 22.30
C PRO A 18 -10.58 34.50 21.05
N LYS A 19 -10.43 35.83 21.04
CA LYS A 19 -9.66 36.55 20.03
C LYS A 19 -8.25 35.96 19.98
N LYS A 20 -7.90 35.46 18.80
CA LYS A 20 -6.56 34.99 18.45
C LYS A 20 -5.55 36.06 18.85
N GLU A 21 -4.65 35.71 19.77
CA GLU A 21 -3.52 36.52 20.18
C GLU A 21 -2.73 36.96 18.94
N SER A 22 -2.47 38.25 18.84
CA SER A 22 -1.55 38.83 17.86
C SER A 22 -0.16 38.28 18.14
N VAL A 23 0.36 37.47 17.23
CA VAL A 23 1.74 37.00 17.22
C VAL A 23 2.66 38.21 17.28
N SER A 24 3.48 38.30 18.33
CA SER A 24 4.55 39.29 18.47
C SER A 24 5.58 39.11 17.35
N PRO A 25 6.14 40.19 16.77
CA PRO A 25 7.06 40.09 15.64
C PRO A 25 8.51 39.89 16.10
N ASP A 26 8.76 38.94 17.02
CA ASP A 26 10.10 38.76 17.62
C ASP A 26 10.66 37.33 17.48
N SER A 27 10.15 36.54 16.55
CA SER A 27 10.57 35.15 16.31
C SER A 27 10.96 34.87 14.86
N ALA A 28 11.52 35.87 14.18
CA ALA A 28 12.17 35.70 12.88
C ALA A 28 13.51 36.46 12.83
N GLN A 29 14.40 36.16 13.77
CA GLN A 29 15.79 36.56 13.65
C GLN A 29 16.44 35.68 12.58
N ARG A 30 16.79 36.27 11.43
CA ARG A 30 17.56 35.62 10.37
C ARG A 30 18.93 35.24 10.94
N VAL A 31 19.11 33.98 11.28
CA VAL A 31 20.41 33.45 11.67
C VAL A 31 21.29 33.44 10.42
N ASN A 32 22.29 34.32 10.42
CA ASN A 32 23.24 34.45 9.32
C ASN A 32 24.11 33.19 9.27
N ALA A 33 24.44 32.66 8.09
CA ALA A 33 25.17 31.40 7.93
C ALA A 33 26.53 31.36 8.68
N GLY A 34 27.12 32.53 8.98
CA GLY A 34 28.32 32.63 9.81
C GLY A 34 28.12 32.24 11.27
N ALA A 35 26.94 32.48 11.86
CA ALA A 35 26.67 32.21 13.27
C ALA A 35 26.54 30.70 13.57
N LEU A 36 26.08 29.91 12.60
CA LEU A 36 26.03 28.44 12.71
C LEU A 36 27.44 27.82 12.66
N LEU A 37 28.34 28.40 11.86
CA LEU A 37 29.71 27.90 11.71
C LEU A 37 30.57 28.18 12.95
N GLU A 38 30.34 29.30 13.64
CA GLU A 38 30.96 29.59 14.94
C GLU A 38 30.40 28.70 16.07
N GLN A 39 29.15 28.24 15.96
CA GLN A 39 28.54 27.32 16.92
C GLN A 39 29.11 25.90 16.77
N GLU A 40 29.39 25.45 15.54
CA GLU A 40 30.10 24.18 15.29
C GLU A 40 31.56 24.23 15.76
N GLN A 41 32.26 25.35 15.54
CA GLN A 41 33.66 25.50 15.97
C GLN A 41 33.83 25.59 17.50
N LYS A 42 32.79 26.00 18.23
CA LYS A 42 32.81 26.08 19.71
C LYS A 42 32.33 24.81 20.42
N ALA A 43 31.85 23.81 19.68
CA ALA A 43 31.49 22.51 20.25
C ALA A 43 32.75 21.68 20.56
N THR A 44 33.42 22.00 21.67
CA THR A 44 34.54 21.20 22.19
C THR A 44 33.97 19.98 22.93
N LEU A 45 34.21 18.79 22.38
CA LEU A 45 33.88 17.52 23.03
C LEU A 45 34.71 17.36 24.31
N LYS A 46 34.01 17.15 25.42
CA LYS A 46 34.59 16.86 26.73
C LYS A 46 35.19 15.43 26.70
N PRO A 47 36.48 15.23 27.01
CA PRO A 47 37.05 13.88 27.03
C PRO A 47 36.58 13.12 28.27
N ALA A 48 36.23 11.84 28.09
CA ALA A 48 36.05 10.91 29.18
C ALA A 48 37.42 10.41 29.65
N ASP A 49 37.67 10.56 30.95
CA ASP A 49 38.88 10.08 31.62
C ASP A 49 38.96 8.54 31.62
N GLY A 50 40.15 8.06 31.26
CA GLY A 50 40.84 6.96 31.94
C GLY A 50 40.53 5.54 31.49
N ILE A 51 41.38 4.97 30.62
CA ILE A 51 42.31 3.86 30.96
C ILE A 51 43.49 3.91 29.96
N GLN A 52 44.70 4.08 30.50
CA GLN A 52 46.02 3.86 29.86
C GLN A 52 46.17 2.34 29.57
N GLY A 53 46.52 1.88 28.37
CA GLY A 53 47.87 1.91 27.79
C GLY A 53 48.72 0.73 28.31
N ASP A 54 48.94 -0.34 27.54
CA ASP A 54 50.15 -0.50 26.71
C ASP A 54 50.31 -1.91 26.07
N ALA A 55 51.00 -1.90 24.93
CA ALA A 55 51.89 -2.91 24.35
C ALA A 55 51.43 -4.29 23.79
N LEU A 56 51.86 -4.47 22.53
CA LEU A 56 51.86 -5.67 21.67
C LEU A 56 52.79 -6.80 22.17
N THR A 57 52.42 -8.07 21.94
CA THR A 57 53.11 -9.04 21.03
C THR A 57 52.45 -10.45 21.07
N PRO A 58 52.65 -11.30 20.03
CA PRO A 58 51.83 -12.47 19.74
C PRO A 58 52.44 -13.80 20.24
N GLY A 59 51.60 -14.82 20.47
CA GLY A 59 52.06 -16.17 20.83
C GLY A 59 51.05 -17.27 20.47
N LEU A 60 51.40 -18.06 19.44
CA LEU A 60 51.02 -19.47 19.22
C LEU A 60 52.32 -20.30 19.37
N PRO A 61 52.31 -21.63 19.50
CA PRO A 61 51.42 -22.58 20.21
C PRO A 61 52.22 -23.59 21.10
N LYS A 62 51.56 -24.34 22.01
CA LYS A 62 51.94 -25.71 22.48
C LYS A 62 50.92 -26.18 23.52
N ALA A 63 50.19 -27.27 23.27
CA ALA A 63 50.55 -28.67 23.57
C ALA A 63 50.55 -29.00 25.07
N SER A 64 49.55 -29.75 25.50
CA SER A 64 49.53 -30.51 26.76
C SER A 64 50.25 -31.86 26.57
N PRO A 65 50.91 -32.40 27.62
CA PRO A 65 51.88 -33.49 27.49
C PRO A 65 51.32 -34.93 27.56
N LEU A 66 52.05 -35.84 26.91
CA LEU A 66 52.21 -37.31 27.14
C LEU A 66 52.45 -37.65 28.63
N GLY A 67 52.23 -38.85 29.19
CA GLY A 67 51.90 -40.21 28.70
C GLY A 67 51.82 -41.15 29.94
N SER A 68 51.20 -42.34 29.90
CA SER A 68 51.92 -43.60 29.65
C SER A 68 50.97 -44.83 29.64
N ALA A 69 51.11 -45.63 28.57
CA ALA A 69 51.09 -47.09 28.46
C ALA A 69 49.83 -47.97 28.70
N ALA A 70 49.65 -48.84 27.69
CA ALA A 70 49.21 -50.25 27.73
C ALA A 70 47.71 -50.58 27.47
N SER A 71 47.43 -51.00 26.23
CA SER A 71 46.52 -52.13 25.96
C SER A 71 47.26 -53.44 26.31
N PRO A 72 46.62 -54.59 26.64
CA PRO A 72 45.46 -55.13 25.92
C PRO A 72 44.40 -55.87 26.80
N ALA A 73 43.16 -56.02 26.31
CA ALA A 73 42.41 -57.29 26.39
C ALA A 73 40.98 -57.19 25.82
N ARG A 74 40.79 -57.88 24.70
CA ARG A 74 39.61 -58.66 24.28
C ARG A 74 38.23 -57.96 24.28
N GLU A 75 37.75 -57.73 23.07
CA GLU A 75 36.33 -57.89 22.75
C GLU A 75 35.91 -59.34 23.04
N ASP A 76 35.19 -59.56 24.14
CA ASP A 76 34.36 -60.75 24.31
C ASP A 76 32.95 -60.42 23.81
N GLY A 77 32.67 -60.85 22.58
CA GLY A 77 31.36 -60.81 21.96
C GLY A 77 30.44 -61.87 22.57
N VAL A 78 29.82 -61.57 23.71
CA VAL A 78 28.55 -62.18 24.12
C VAL A 78 27.73 -61.13 24.88
N LYS A 79 26.56 -60.76 24.34
CA LYS A 79 25.59 -59.92 25.06
C LYS A 79 25.13 -60.67 26.32
N PRO A 80 25.31 -60.10 27.53
CA PRO A 80 24.89 -60.78 28.75
C PRO A 80 23.37 -61.00 28.73
N ILE A 81 22.95 -62.21 29.08
CA ILE A 81 21.53 -62.58 29.16
C ILE A 81 20.85 -61.63 30.15
N GLN A 82 19.80 -60.95 29.69
CA GLN A 82 18.99 -60.09 30.54
C GLN A 82 18.17 -60.97 31.47
N THR A 83 18.43 -60.84 32.77
CA THR A 83 17.66 -61.52 33.80
C THR A 83 16.74 -60.51 34.46
N TYR A 84 15.53 -60.94 34.81
CA TYR A 84 14.56 -60.11 35.54
C TYR A 84 15.16 -59.48 36.81
N GLN A 85 16.11 -60.17 37.45
CA GLN A 85 16.84 -59.64 38.60
C GLN A 85 17.63 -58.37 38.24
N ARG A 86 18.37 -58.38 37.13
CA ARG A 86 19.19 -57.25 36.70
C ARG A 86 18.36 -56.06 36.22
N ASP A 87 17.17 -56.32 35.69
CA ASP A 87 16.23 -55.26 35.28
C ASP A 87 15.55 -54.59 36.48
N ILE A 88 15.24 -55.34 37.54
CA ILE A 88 14.69 -54.76 38.77
C ILE A 88 15.75 -53.93 39.51
N GLU A 89 16.99 -54.44 39.60
CA GLU A 89 18.13 -53.71 40.19
C GLU A 89 18.37 -52.37 39.49
N ARG A 90 18.38 -52.34 38.15
CA ARG A 90 18.56 -51.11 37.38
C ARG A 90 17.43 -50.10 37.61
N VAL A 91 16.19 -50.56 37.79
CA VAL A 91 15.04 -49.66 38.06
C VAL A 91 15.12 -49.08 39.48
N ILE A 92 15.57 -49.86 40.46
CA ILE A 92 15.77 -49.39 41.84
C ILE A 92 16.86 -48.31 41.88
N GLU A 93 17.99 -48.56 41.22
CA GLU A 93 19.12 -47.61 41.17
C GLU A 93 18.81 -46.35 40.37
N GLN A 94 18.15 -46.46 39.21
CA GLN A 94 17.89 -45.29 38.35
C GLN A 94 16.69 -44.45 38.79
N LYS A 95 15.66 -45.07 39.38
CA LYS A 95 14.40 -44.38 39.72
C LYS A 95 14.19 -44.17 41.22
N ASN A 96 15.17 -44.50 42.08
CA ASN A 96 15.08 -44.34 43.54
C ASN A 96 13.79 -44.94 44.14
N VAL A 97 13.32 -46.06 43.60
CA VAL A 97 12.12 -46.75 44.10
C VAL A 97 12.50 -47.70 45.23
N SER A 98 11.86 -47.53 46.39
CA SER A 98 12.12 -48.35 47.58
C SER A 98 11.66 -49.79 47.39
N VAL A 99 12.47 -50.75 47.84
CA VAL A 99 12.15 -52.19 47.79
C VAL A 99 10.82 -52.51 48.48
N VAL A 100 10.45 -51.72 49.49
CA VAL A 100 9.19 -51.84 50.24
C VAL A 100 7.98 -51.47 49.38
N SER A 101 8.08 -50.45 48.51
CA SER A 101 6.96 -50.06 47.64
C SER A 101 6.76 -51.04 46.49
N VAL A 102 7.83 -51.66 45.99
CA VAL A 102 7.76 -52.73 44.98
C VAL A 102 7.13 -53.98 45.59
N ALA A 103 7.53 -54.37 46.81
CA ALA A 103 6.92 -55.49 47.51
C ALA A 103 5.44 -55.23 47.86
N ALA A 104 5.09 -54.01 48.26
CA ALA A 104 3.71 -53.61 48.51
C ALA A 104 2.87 -53.62 47.23
N ALA A 105 3.40 -53.09 46.12
CA ALA A 105 2.72 -53.10 44.82
C ALA A 105 2.52 -54.52 44.27
N GLU A 106 3.48 -55.42 44.48
CA GLU A 106 3.36 -56.82 44.08
C GLU A 106 2.43 -57.61 45.03
N ALA A 107 2.39 -57.27 46.32
CA ALA A 107 1.41 -57.82 47.26
C ALA A 107 -0.02 -57.36 46.94
N GLU A 108 -0.21 -56.08 46.58
CA GLU A 108 -1.48 -55.52 46.09
C GLU A 108 -1.90 -56.22 44.79
N ARG A 109 -0.96 -56.42 43.86
CA ARG A 109 -1.21 -57.14 42.60
C ARG A 109 -1.58 -58.60 42.81
N ARG A 110 -0.98 -59.28 43.80
CA ARG A 110 -1.32 -60.66 44.16
C ARG A 110 -2.62 -60.76 44.94
N ALA A 111 -2.94 -59.78 45.78
CA ALA A 111 -4.24 -59.67 46.44
C ALA A 111 -5.37 -59.46 45.43
N GLN A 112 -5.09 -58.82 44.30
CA GLN A 112 -6.04 -58.58 43.20
C GLN A 112 -6.09 -59.70 42.13
N GLY A 113 -5.59 -60.91 42.44
CA GLY A 113 -5.93 -62.15 41.73
C GLY A 113 -6.05 -62.06 40.19
N GLY A 114 -4.90 -62.06 39.49
CA GLY A 114 -4.73 -62.57 38.13
C GLY A 114 -5.92 -62.57 37.15
N THR A 115 -6.50 -61.40 36.85
CA THR A 115 -7.19 -61.14 35.58
C THR A 115 -7.22 -59.63 35.36
N SER A 116 -6.29 -59.11 34.55
CA SER A 116 -6.32 -57.70 34.15
C SER A 116 -7.41 -57.47 33.11
N GLN A 117 -8.67 -57.51 33.54
CA GLN A 117 -9.68 -56.64 32.99
C GLN A 117 -9.75 -55.46 33.96
N LYS A 118 -9.14 -54.35 33.56
CA LYS A 118 -9.25 -53.08 34.27
C LYS A 118 -10.70 -52.62 34.03
N GLU A 119 -11.59 -53.04 34.93
CA GLU A 119 -12.91 -52.47 35.11
C GLU A 119 -12.68 -50.99 35.48
N ALA A 120 -12.61 -50.15 34.46
CA ALA A 120 -12.74 -48.71 34.64
C ALA A 120 -14.14 -48.50 35.23
N ALA A 121 -14.20 -47.83 36.38
CA ALA A 121 -15.45 -47.37 36.98
C ALA A 121 -16.38 -46.78 35.89
N PRO A 122 -17.71 -46.99 35.97
CA PRO A 122 -18.62 -46.45 34.98
C PRO A 122 -18.63 -44.93 35.16
N HIS A 123 -17.82 -44.23 34.36
CA HIS A 123 -18.09 -42.83 34.10
C HIS A 123 -19.45 -42.78 33.39
N PRO A 124 -20.41 -41.98 33.84
CA PRO A 124 -21.72 -41.92 33.20
C PRO A 124 -21.53 -41.50 31.73
N GLU A 125 -21.82 -42.42 30.81
CA GLU A 125 -21.83 -42.20 29.36
C GLU A 125 -23.01 -41.32 28.92
N GLN A 126 -23.26 -40.19 29.59
CA GLN A 126 -24.37 -39.32 29.20
C GLN A 126 -23.98 -38.25 28.17
N ASN A 127 -22.70 -38.11 27.83
CA ASN A 127 -22.23 -37.13 26.84
C ASN A 127 -21.44 -37.74 25.67
N THR A 128 -21.60 -39.03 25.35
CA THR A 128 -20.95 -39.63 24.16
C THR A 128 -21.62 -39.14 22.87
N LEU A 129 -22.94 -39.01 22.87
CA LEU A 129 -23.69 -38.37 21.78
C LEU A 129 -23.38 -36.87 21.68
N LEU A 130 -23.35 -36.15 22.81
CA LEU A 130 -22.99 -34.73 22.84
C LEU A 130 -21.54 -34.48 22.37
N LYS A 131 -20.60 -35.36 22.72
CA LYS A 131 -19.21 -35.30 22.24
C LYS A 131 -19.12 -35.62 20.75
N ARG A 132 -19.89 -36.60 20.25
CA ARG A 132 -19.93 -36.93 18.81
C ARG A 132 -20.60 -35.82 18.00
N THR A 133 -21.69 -35.22 18.49
CA THR A 133 -22.34 -34.08 17.82
C THR A 133 -21.49 -32.82 17.91
N ALA A 134 -20.82 -32.57 19.04
CA ALA A 134 -19.84 -31.48 19.13
C ALA A 134 -18.67 -31.68 18.17
N LEU A 135 -18.21 -32.93 17.98
CA LEU A 135 -17.13 -33.24 17.04
C LEU A 135 -17.58 -33.10 15.57
N THR A 136 -18.80 -33.52 15.22
CA THR A 136 -19.33 -33.33 13.86
C THR A 136 -19.63 -31.88 13.56
N ILE A 137 -20.23 -31.14 14.50
CA ILE A 137 -20.47 -29.70 14.37
C ILE A 137 -19.14 -28.95 14.26
N GLY A 138 -18.16 -29.29 15.10
CA GLY A 138 -16.81 -28.74 15.03
C GLY A 138 -16.13 -29.03 13.68
N GLY A 139 -16.27 -30.25 13.15
CA GLY A 139 -15.73 -30.62 11.84
C GLY A 139 -16.39 -29.85 10.68
N ILE A 140 -17.71 -29.69 10.71
CA ILE A 140 -18.45 -28.89 9.72
C ILE A 140 -18.02 -27.42 9.79
N LEU A 141 -17.85 -26.88 10.99
CA LEU A 141 -17.44 -25.49 11.20
C LEU A 141 -16.00 -25.26 10.71
N LEU A 142 -15.11 -26.24 10.90
CA LEU A 142 -13.74 -26.20 10.38
C LEU A 142 -13.72 -26.28 8.85
N LEU A 143 -14.55 -27.13 8.25
CA LEU A 143 -14.71 -27.19 6.79
C LEU A 143 -15.30 -25.91 6.21
N ALA A 144 -16.28 -25.30 6.89
CA ALA A 144 -16.83 -24.01 6.49
C ALA A 144 -15.79 -22.88 6.61
N ALA A 145 -14.98 -22.88 7.66
CA ALA A 145 -13.88 -21.93 7.81
C ALA A 145 -12.79 -22.13 6.74
N ALA A 146 -12.45 -23.37 6.41
CA ALA A 146 -11.50 -23.69 5.34
C ALA A 146 -12.04 -23.29 3.97
N ALA A 147 -13.32 -23.55 3.69
CA ALA A 147 -13.98 -23.11 2.47
C ALA A 147 -14.07 -21.57 2.39
N GLY A 148 -14.35 -20.91 3.51
CA GLY A 148 -14.35 -19.45 3.60
C GLY A 148 -12.96 -18.85 3.40
N ALA A 149 -11.92 -19.45 3.97
CA ALA A 149 -10.53 -19.04 3.73
C ALA A 149 -10.12 -19.28 2.28
N LEU A 150 -10.49 -20.42 1.69
CA LEU A 150 -10.23 -20.73 0.29
C LEU A 150 -10.96 -19.75 -0.64
N TYR A 151 -12.22 -19.44 -0.34
CA TYR A 151 -12.98 -18.42 -1.07
C TYR A 151 -12.29 -17.06 -1.00
N LEU A 152 -11.85 -16.63 0.19
CA LEU A 152 -11.11 -15.37 0.35
C LEU A 152 -9.77 -15.37 -0.40
N VAL A 153 -9.10 -16.51 -0.56
CA VAL A 153 -7.86 -16.62 -1.36
C VAL A 153 -8.18 -16.58 -2.86
N LEU A 154 -9.26 -17.22 -3.30
CA LEU A 154 -9.67 -17.27 -4.71
C LEU A 154 -10.26 -15.95 -5.23
N THR A 155 -10.91 -15.16 -4.36
CA THR A 155 -11.48 -13.86 -4.73
C THR A 155 -10.55 -12.69 -4.39
N ARG A 156 -9.34 -12.94 -3.90
CA ARG A 156 -8.31 -11.90 -3.83
C ARG A 156 -7.69 -11.79 -5.21
N ASP A 157 -7.89 -10.65 -5.86
CA ASP A 157 -7.15 -10.29 -7.07
C ASP A 157 -5.66 -10.37 -6.76
N THR A 158 -5.03 -11.46 -7.20
CA THR A 158 -3.60 -11.67 -7.02
C THR A 158 -2.93 -10.88 -8.13
N SER A 159 -2.55 -9.64 -7.86
CA SER A 159 -1.61 -8.94 -8.71
C SER A 159 -0.30 -9.72 -8.68
N VAL A 160 0.08 -10.33 -9.81
CA VAL A 160 1.37 -11.00 -9.95
C VAL A 160 2.44 -9.92 -9.89
N PRO A 161 3.30 -9.85 -8.86
CA PRO A 161 4.39 -8.91 -8.87
C PRO A 161 5.43 -9.44 -9.86
N ILE A 162 5.48 -8.85 -11.05
CA ILE A 162 6.63 -9.06 -11.95
C ILE A 162 7.82 -8.38 -11.28
N ALA A 163 8.64 -9.19 -10.61
CA ALA A 163 9.86 -8.77 -9.98
C ALA A 163 10.82 -8.21 -11.04
N GLY A 164 10.98 -6.87 -11.07
CA GLY A 164 12.25 -6.27 -11.49
C GLY A 164 12.24 -5.04 -12.39
N GLN A 165 11.16 -4.67 -13.10
CA GLN A 165 11.30 -3.63 -14.16
C GLN A 165 10.14 -2.64 -14.36
N LEU A 166 9.17 -2.56 -13.45
CA LEU A 166 8.04 -1.61 -13.62
C LEU A 166 8.24 -0.29 -12.87
N GLN A 167 9.46 0.24 -12.81
CA GLN A 167 9.65 1.60 -12.28
C GLN A 167 8.82 2.58 -13.12
N ALA A 168 8.01 3.39 -12.44
CA ALA A 168 7.18 4.37 -13.10
C ALA A 168 8.06 5.44 -13.76
N PRO A 169 7.79 5.80 -15.03
CA PRO A 169 8.51 6.89 -15.65
C PRO A 169 8.08 8.22 -15.00
N PHE A 170 8.97 9.19 -14.99
CA PHE A 170 8.74 10.59 -14.57
C PHE A 170 8.62 10.82 -13.07
N ILE A 171 7.71 10.13 -12.38
CA ILE A 171 7.46 10.31 -10.94
C ILE A 171 7.40 8.98 -10.20
N PHE A 172 7.72 9.00 -8.91
CA PHE A 172 7.46 7.88 -8.02
C PHE A 172 5.96 7.64 -7.85
N VAL A 173 5.56 6.38 -7.92
CA VAL A 173 4.19 5.92 -7.67
C VAL A 173 4.22 4.94 -6.50
N ASP A 174 3.14 4.92 -5.73
CA ASP A 174 3.02 4.10 -4.53
C ASP A 174 2.62 2.66 -4.87
N ASP A 175 1.84 2.48 -5.94
CA ASP A 175 1.45 1.17 -6.45
C ASP A 175 1.39 1.15 -7.98
N THR A 176 1.50 -0.04 -8.58
CA THR A 176 1.34 -0.25 -10.03
C THR A 176 0.42 -1.43 -10.30
N THR A 177 -0.74 -1.13 -10.85
CA THR A 177 -1.77 -2.10 -11.23
C THR A 177 -1.66 -2.38 -12.72
N ILE A 178 -1.35 -3.63 -13.09
CA ILE A 178 -1.29 -4.07 -14.48
C ILE A 178 -2.71 -4.32 -14.97
N ILE A 179 -3.05 -3.77 -16.14
CA ILE A 179 -4.35 -3.95 -16.78
C ILE A 179 -4.15 -4.78 -18.04
N GLU A 180 -4.68 -5.99 -18.05
CA GLU A 180 -4.56 -6.87 -19.20
C GLU A 180 -5.46 -6.38 -20.35
N VAL A 181 -4.84 -6.09 -21.50
CA VAL A 181 -5.52 -5.61 -22.70
C VAL A 181 -5.29 -6.61 -23.83
N ALA A 182 -6.35 -7.21 -24.36
CA ALA A 182 -6.25 -8.09 -25.52
C ALA A 182 -5.93 -7.27 -26.78
N ARG A 183 -5.29 -7.87 -27.77
CA ARG A 183 -4.90 -7.15 -29.01
C ARG A 183 -6.11 -6.63 -29.79
N GLU A 184 -7.22 -7.34 -29.72
CA GLU A 184 -8.51 -6.99 -30.31
C GLU A 184 -9.43 -6.16 -29.39
N ASP A 185 -8.96 -5.73 -28.22
CA ASP A 185 -9.79 -4.93 -27.32
C ASP A 185 -10.23 -3.62 -27.99
N THR A 186 -11.54 -3.39 -27.99
CA THR A 186 -12.11 -2.13 -28.45
C THR A 186 -11.85 -1.02 -27.43
N ARG A 187 -11.95 0.24 -27.88
CA ARG A 187 -11.93 1.41 -26.98
C ARG A 187 -12.87 1.26 -25.78
N ALA A 188 -14.07 0.74 -26.01
CA ALA A 188 -15.07 0.53 -24.95
C ALA A 188 -14.59 -0.48 -23.90
N ALA A 189 -13.99 -1.60 -24.33
CA ALA A 189 -13.43 -2.61 -23.43
C ALA A 189 -12.27 -2.05 -22.60
N LEU A 190 -11.34 -1.32 -23.24
CA LEU A 190 -10.23 -0.66 -22.55
C LEU A 190 -10.73 0.32 -21.49
N ILE A 191 -11.67 1.19 -21.86
CA ILE A 191 -12.27 2.17 -20.94
C ILE A 191 -12.93 1.47 -19.76
N GLN A 192 -13.68 0.40 -20.00
CA GLN A 192 -14.34 -0.35 -18.93
C GLN A 192 -13.32 -0.94 -17.94
N LYS A 193 -12.24 -1.53 -18.45
CA LYS A 193 -11.15 -2.07 -17.62
C LYS A 193 -10.46 -0.98 -16.80
N LEU A 194 -10.13 0.15 -17.43
CA LEU A 194 -9.50 1.29 -16.76
C LEU A 194 -10.40 1.96 -15.73
N ASP A 195 -11.69 2.11 -16.02
CA ASP A 195 -12.66 2.70 -15.08
C ASP A 195 -12.96 1.75 -13.90
N ALA A 196 -12.98 0.43 -14.14
CA ALA A 196 -13.07 -0.56 -13.09
C ALA A 196 -11.84 -0.52 -12.17
N ALA A 197 -10.64 -0.47 -12.73
CA ALA A 197 -9.40 -0.32 -11.96
C ALA A 197 -9.38 0.98 -11.16
N ARG A 198 -9.78 2.09 -11.79
CA ARG A 198 -9.94 3.39 -11.11
C ARG A 198 -10.87 3.33 -9.91
N LYS A 199 -12.01 2.65 -10.03
CA LYS A 199 -13.00 2.56 -8.93
C LYS A 199 -12.60 1.56 -7.85
N GLY A 200 -11.82 0.53 -8.20
CA GLY A 200 -11.34 -0.50 -7.28
C GLY A 200 -10.15 -0.06 -6.44
N GLU A 201 -9.42 0.98 -6.86
CA GLU A 201 -8.23 1.46 -6.17
C GLU A 201 -8.56 2.06 -4.79
N SER A 202 -7.96 1.51 -3.73
CA SER A 202 -8.25 1.87 -2.33
C SER A 202 -6.99 2.16 -1.51
N LEU A 203 -6.05 2.92 -2.07
CA LEU A 203 -4.84 3.36 -1.34
C LEU A 203 -5.15 4.49 -0.35
N SER A 204 -4.13 4.88 0.42
CA SER A 204 -4.25 5.98 1.38
C SER A 204 -4.37 7.33 0.67
N LEU A 205 -5.03 8.29 1.32
CA LEU A 205 -5.11 9.68 0.83
C LEU A 205 -3.71 10.24 0.51
N GLY A 206 -3.56 10.86 -0.66
CA GLY A 206 -2.29 11.38 -1.19
C GLY A 206 -1.43 10.37 -1.94
N SER A 207 -1.85 9.09 -2.02
CA SER A 207 -1.14 8.08 -2.80
C SER A 207 -1.41 8.25 -4.29
N VAL A 208 -0.44 7.84 -5.11
CA VAL A 208 -0.54 7.78 -6.57
C VAL A 208 -0.35 6.34 -7.02
N ALA A 209 -1.41 5.76 -7.60
CA ALA A 209 -1.34 4.47 -8.27
C ALA A 209 -1.08 4.67 -9.76
N ARG A 210 -0.27 3.79 -10.36
CA ARG A 210 -0.11 3.70 -11.82
C ARG A 210 -1.03 2.63 -12.37
N LEU A 211 -1.83 2.99 -13.36
CA LEU A 211 -2.53 2.02 -14.20
C LEU A 211 -1.66 1.71 -15.40
N TYR A 212 -1.24 0.44 -15.54
CA TYR A 212 -0.35 0.05 -16.62
C TYR A 212 -0.95 -1.01 -17.55
N PRO A 213 -1.62 -0.57 -18.64
CA PRO A 213 -2.07 -1.43 -19.72
C PRO A 213 -0.93 -2.26 -20.32
N ALA A 214 -1.11 -3.57 -20.37
CA ALA A 214 -0.17 -4.50 -20.99
C ALA A 214 -0.94 -5.60 -21.72
N THR A 215 -0.40 -6.06 -22.85
CA THR A 215 -0.94 -7.23 -23.54
C THR A 215 -0.48 -8.49 -22.81
N PRO A 216 -1.36 -9.50 -22.66
CA PRO A 216 -0.99 -10.75 -22.02
C PRO A 216 0.18 -11.39 -22.76
N ALA A 217 1.07 -12.03 -22.00
CA ALA A 217 2.19 -12.74 -22.58
C ALA A 217 1.69 -13.88 -23.48
N GLU A 218 2.28 -14.04 -24.67
CA GLU A 218 1.92 -15.13 -25.58
C GLU A 218 2.37 -16.52 -25.06
N GLN A 219 3.23 -16.55 -24.04
CA GLN A 219 3.74 -17.77 -23.39
C GLN A 219 3.49 -17.70 -21.89
N GLU A 220 3.28 -18.87 -21.27
CA GLU A 220 2.95 -19.03 -19.83
C GLU A 220 4.05 -18.47 -18.88
N ASP A 221 5.29 -18.37 -19.36
CA ASP A 221 6.44 -17.73 -18.69
C ASP A 221 6.88 -16.39 -19.33
N GLY A 222 6.09 -15.88 -20.29
CA GLY A 222 6.45 -14.67 -21.03
C GLY A 222 6.24 -13.40 -20.21
N VAL A 223 7.04 -12.38 -20.49
CA VAL A 223 6.82 -11.05 -19.92
C VAL A 223 5.70 -10.37 -20.71
N PRO A 224 4.65 -9.83 -20.06
CA PRO A 224 3.59 -9.11 -20.77
C PRO A 224 4.19 -7.93 -21.53
N GLU A 225 3.79 -7.79 -22.80
CA GLU A 225 4.25 -6.69 -23.66
C GLU A 225 3.55 -5.39 -23.26
N LEU A 226 4.34 -4.36 -23.01
CA LEU A 226 3.89 -3.09 -22.45
C LEU A 226 3.29 -2.23 -23.55
N LEU A 227 2.10 -1.66 -23.31
CA LEU A 227 1.52 -0.72 -24.25
C LEU A 227 2.37 0.56 -24.23
N THR A 228 2.65 1.13 -25.40
CA THR A 228 3.35 2.42 -25.55
C THR A 228 2.36 3.58 -25.59
N ALA A 229 2.81 4.81 -25.33
CA ALA A 229 1.93 5.99 -25.34
C ALA A 229 1.18 6.17 -26.67
N PRO A 230 1.85 6.08 -27.86
CA PRO A 230 1.15 6.19 -29.14
C PRO A 230 0.08 5.11 -29.30
N ARG A 231 0.38 3.85 -28.91
CA ARG A 231 -0.57 2.75 -29.06
C ARG A 231 -1.75 2.85 -28.08
N LEU A 232 -1.50 3.27 -26.84
CA LEU A 232 -2.56 3.53 -25.87
C LEU A 232 -3.51 4.61 -26.38
N LEU A 233 -2.95 5.73 -26.84
CA LEU A 233 -3.74 6.89 -27.25
C LEU A 233 -4.46 6.69 -28.59
N ASP A 234 -3.92 5.87 -29.49
CA ASP A 234 -4.64 5.42 -30.70
C ASP A 234 -5.96 4.72 -30.36
N ILE A 235 -5.99 3.94 -29.26
CA ILE A 235 -7.19 3.25 -28.79
C ILE A 235 -8.07 4.17 -27.92
N LEU A 236 -7.46 4.89 -26.98
CA LEU A 236 -8.16 5.69 -25.97
C LEU A 236 -8.74 6.99 -26.55
N ALA A 237 -7.97 7.67 -27.40
CA ALA A 237 -8.22 9.00 -27.94
C ALA A 237 -8.21 8.98 -29.49
N PRO A 238 -9.24 8.42 -30.13
CA PRO A 238 -9.27 8.25 -31.59
C PRO A 238 -9.25 9.56 -32.38
N TYR A 239 -9.60 10.70 -31.76
CA TYR A 239 -9.54 12.01 -32.39
C TYR A 239 -8.26 12.80 -32.03
N LEU A 240 -7.24 12.13 -31.48
CA LEU A 240 -5.94 12.73 -31.20
C LEU A 240 -5.30 13.23 -32.51
N PRO A 241 -4.85 14.49 -32.59
CA PRO A 241 -4.22 15.02 -33.79
C PRO A 241 -2.99 14.21 -34.19
N GLY A 242 -2.91 13.82 -35.47
CA GLY A 242 -1.81 12.98 -35.97
C GLY A 242 -0.42 13.61 -35.82
N GLU A 243 -0.33 14.94 -35.79
CA GLU A 243 0.92 15.65 -35.45
C GLU A 243 1.36 15.36 -34.01
N LEU A 244 0.43 15.38 -33.06
CA LEU A 244 0.72 15.06 -31.67
C LEU A 244 1.18 13.62 -31.54
N VAL A 245 0.46 12.66 -32.16
CA VAL A 245 0.81 11.22 -32.13
C VAL A 245 2.25 10.97 -32.56
N ARG A 246 2.72 11.67 -33.60
CA ARG A 246 4.09 11.52 -34.13
C ARG A 246 5.18 12.03 -33.21
N THR A 247 4.86 12.98 -32.35
CA THR A 247 5.82 13.56 -31.39
C THR A 247 5.90 12.79 -30.08
N LEU A 248 4.93 11.91 -29.80
CA LEU A 248 4.85 11.21 -28.53
C LEU A 248 5.99 10.21 -28.36
N GLU A 249 6.73 10.36 -27.27
CA GLU A 249 7.67 9.34 -26.82
C GLU A 249 6.90 8.08 -26.33
N PRO A 250 7.51 6.88 -26.36
CA PRO A 250 6.83 5.64 -25.95
C PRO A 250 6.42 5.62 -24.46
N ALA A 251 7.17 6.31 -23.60
CA ALA A 251 6.94 6.33 -22.16
C ALA A 251 5.77 7.26 -21.80
N TYR A 252 4.87 6.76 -20.96
CA TYR A 252 3.79 7.54 -20.36
C TYR A 252 3.54 7.06 -18.92
N LEU A 253 2.82 7.87 -18.16
CA LEU A 253 2.27 7.47 -16.88
C LEU A 253 0.79 7.80 -16.88
N LEU A 254 -0.05 6.77 -16.94
CA LEU A 254 -1.47 6.87 -16.62
C LEU A 254 -1.63 6.48 -15.15
N GLY A 255 -2.19 7.38 -14.36
CA GLY A 255 -2.25 7.20 -12.92
C GLY A 255 -3.55 7.69 -12.31
N ILE A 256 -3.73 7.34 -11.05
CA ILE A 256 -4.82 7.76 -10.19
C ILE A 256 -4.19 8.36 -8.95
N HIS A 257 -4.54 9.60 -8.66
CA HIS A 257 -4.20 10.25 -7.41
C HIS A 257 -5.42 10.24 -6.49
N ILE A 258 -5.24 9.73 -5.28
CA ILE A 258 -6.31 9.63 -4.29
C ILE A 258 -6.36 10.93 -3.49
N PHE A 259 -7.39 11.74 -3.71
CA PHE A 259 -7.59 13.00 -2.99
C PHE A 259 -9.01 13.10 -2.42
N ASP A 260 -9.88 13.90 -3.04
CA ASP A 260 -11.31 13.97 -2.75
C ASP A 260 -12.07 12.79 -3.38
N GLU A 261 -11.58 12.34 -4.53
CA GLU A 261 -11.99 11.15 -5.25
C GLU A 261 -10.74 10.50 -5.89
N ASN A 262 -10.95 9.42 -6.66
CA ASN A 262 -9.89 8.81 -7.47
C ASN A 262 -9.71 9.65 -8.74
N GLN A 263 -8.77 10.60 -8.67
CA GLN A 263 -8.52 11.61 -9.69
C GLN A 263 -7.53 11.09 -10.74
N PRO A 264 -7.92 10.98 -12.01
CA PRO A 264 -7.02 10.51 -13.06
C PRO A 264 -5.95 11.56 -13.39
N LEU A 265 -4.79 11.06 -13.78
CA LEU A 265 -3.72 11.86 -14.34
C LEU A 265 -3.05 11.10 -15.48
N LEU A 266 -2.60 11.84 -16.47
CA LEU A 266 -1.83 11.33 -17.60
C LEU A 266 -0.62 12.22 -17.83
N ILE A 267 0.56 11.62 -17.74
CA ILE A 267 1.83 12.26 -18.07
C ILE A 267 2.33 11.67 -19.39
N LEU A 268 2.60 12.55 -20.35
CA LEU A 268 3.11 12.23 -21.68
C LEU A 268 4.42 12.96 -21.91
N ARG A 269 5.26 12.41 -22.79
CA ARG A 269 6.43 13.12 -23.30
C ARG A 269 6.35 13.33 -24.80
N VAL A 270 6.88 14.46 -25.24
CA VAL A 270 7.03 14.82 -26.66
C VAL A 270 8.48 15.09 -27.00
N ASP A 271 8.90 14.75 -28.21
CA ASP A 271 10.25 15.02 -28.71
C ASP A 271 10.46 16.49 -29.12
N SER A 272 9.37 17.20 -29.45
CA SER A 272 9.36 18.60 -29.90
C SER A 272 8.30 19.41 -29.17
N TYR A 273 8.73 20.45 -28.46
CA TYR A 273 7.84 21.36 -27.73
C TYR A 273 6.83 22.05 -28.65
N GLU A 274 7.28 22.60 -29.78
CA GLU A 274 6.42 23.41 -30.67
C GLU A 274 5.32 22.55 -31.30
N GLN A 275 5.68 21.35 -31.75
CA GLN A 275 4.73 20.40 -32.33
C GLN A 275 3.80 19.84 -31.26
N GLY A 276 4.33 19.50 -30.08
CA GLY A 276 3.53 19.04 -28.96
C GLY A 276 2.51 20.08 -28.49
N PHE A 277 2.93 21.35 -28.36
CA PHE A 277 2.04 22.44 -27.94
C PHE A 277 0.95 22.73 -29.00
N SER A 278 1.32 22.82 -30.27
CA SER A 278 0.36 22.98 -31.37
C SER A 278 -0.63 21.82 -31.43
N GLY A 279 -0.13 20.58 -31.27
CA GLY A 279 -0.93 19.36 -31.22
C GLY A 279 -1.91 19.34 -30.04
N MET A 280 -1.48 19.75 -28.85
CA MET A 280 -2.35 19.87 -27.67
C MET A 280 -3.46 20.90 -27.87
N LEU A 281 -3.13 22.06 -28.45
CA LEU A 281 -4.11 23.10 -28.76
C LEU A 281 -5.14 22.63 -29.79
N ALA A 282 -4.73 21.86 -30.80
CA ALA A 282 -5.64 21.24 -31.74
C ALA A 282 -6.54 20.18 -31.07
N TRP A 283 -5.98 19.41 -30.11
CA TRP A 283 -6.68 18.35 -29.39
C TRP A 283 -7.76 18.90 -28.44
N GLU A 284 -7.62 20.13 -27.93
CA GLU A 284 -8.61 20.77 -27.02
C GLU A 284 -10.07 20.63 -27.48
N ARG A 285 -10.32 20.59 -28.79
CA ARG A 285 -11.67 20.47 -29.38
C ARG A 285 -12.35 19.13 -29.12
N THR A 286 -11.58 18.04 -29.04
CA THR A 286 -12.11 16.67 -28.87
C THR A 286 -11.63 15.99 -27.59
N MET A 287 -10.64 16.57 -26.90
CA MET A 287 -9.97 16.00 -25.73
C MET A 287 -10.95 15.57 -24.63
N GLN A 288 -11.97 16.38 -24.32
CA GLN A 288 -12.94 16.01 -23.29
C GLN A 288 -13.73 14.74 -23.67
N GLY A 289 -14.09 14.59 -24.95
CA GLY A 289 -14.77 13.40 -25.46
C GLY A 289 -13.85 12.18 -25.54
N ASP A 290 -12.60 12.39 -25.98
CA ASP A 290 -11.58 11.35 -26.05
C ASP A 290 -11.25 10.75 -24.68
N LEU A 291 -11.13 11.60 -23.66
CA LEU A 291 -10.78 11.19 -22.30
C LEU A 291 -11.99 10.78 -21.43
N SER A 292 -13.22 10.97 -21.93
CA SER A 292 -14.44 10.53 -21.26
C SER A 292 -14.62 9.01 -21.38
N PRO A 293 -15.06 8.30 -20.33
CA PRO A 293 -15.46 8.79 -18.99
C PRO A 293 -14.32 8.81 -17.96
N LEU A 294 -13.08 8.48 -18.35
CA LEU A 294 -11.97 8.35 -17.40
C LEU A 294 -11.69 9.67 -16.68
N PHE A 295 -11.66 10.79 -17.42
CA PHE A 295 -11.42 12.14 -16.90
C PHE A 295 -12.70 12.94 -16.62
N ASP A 296 -13.80 12.24 -16.30
CA ASP A 296 -15.04 12.89 -15.92
C ASP A 296 -15.07 13.15 -14.40
N ARG A 297 -14.73 14.39 -14.01
CA ARG A 297 -14.81 14.85 -12.62
C ARG A 297 -16.15 15.51 -12.36
N LYS A 298 -16.82 15.06 -11.29
CA LYS A 298 -17.98 15.77 -10.75
C LYS A 298 -17.48 16.80 -9.75
N ALA A 299 -17.70 18.07 -10.05
CA ALA A 299 -17.35 19.13 -9.10
C ALA A 299 -18.16 18.97 -7.80
N PRO A 300 -17.55 19.22 -6.63
CA PRO A 300 -18.28 19.20 -5.37
C PRO A 300 -19.40 20.25 -5.40
N LEU A 301 -20.59 19.89 -4.92
CA LEU A 301 -21.73 20.80 -4.82
C LEU A 301 -21.38 21.94 -3.85
N ARG A 302 -20.92 23.08 -4.36
CA ARG A 302 -20.76 24.29 -3.55
C ARG A 302 -22.13 24.90 -3.33
N ALA A 303 -22.49 25.18 -2.09
CA ALA A 303 -23.67 25.96 -1.77
C ALA A 303 -23.53 27.34 -2.45
N ALA A 304 -24.41 27.63 -3.40
CA ALA A 304 -24.38 28.88 -4.15
C ALA A 304 -24.37 30.07 -3.17
N THR A 305 -23.29 30.85 -3.19
CA THR A 305 -23.28 32.15 -2.54
C THR A 305 -24.09 33.08 -3.45
N PRO A 306 -25.16 33.74 -2.99
CA PRO A 306 -25.99 34.56 -3.86
C PRO A 306 -25.23 35.86 -4.17
N SER A 307 -24.47 35.87 -5.26
CA SER A 307 -24.12 37.12 -5.95
C SER A 307 -25.08 37.29 -7.11
N ALA A 308 -25.84 38.37 -7.01
CA ALA A 308 -26.99 38.68 -7.84
C ALA A 308 -26.61 38.80 -9.32
N GLU A 309 -27.30 38.05 -10.16
CA GLU A 309 -28.13 38.61 -11.23
C GLU A 309 -29.15 37.56 -11.68
N GLN A 310 -30.41 37.92 -11.46
CA GLN A 310 -31.57 37.06 -11.52
C GLN A 310 -31.96 36.84 -12.98
N LYS A 311 -31.67 35.65 -13.53
CA LYS A 311 -32.33 35.15 -14.75
C LYS A 311 -33.26 34.00 -14.37
N THR A 312 -34.54 34.26 -14.60
CA THR A 312 -35.71 33.51 -14.15
C THR A 312 -35.77 32.07 -14.65
N LEU A 313 -36.31 31.23 -13.77
CA LEU A 313 -36.52 29.78 -13.79
C LEU A 313 -37.28 29.25 -15.03
N THR A 314 -36.91 28.03 -15.45
CA THR A 314 -37.88 27.00 -15.79
C THR A 314 -37.47 25.67 -15.15
N ASN A 315 -38.35 25.13 -14.31
CA ASN A 315 -38.21 23.84 -13.66
C ASN A 315 -38.21 22.71 -14.69
N SER A 316 -37.18 21.87 -14.67
CA SER A 316 -37.26 20.49 -15.18
C SER A 316 -36.29 19.63 -14.40
N SER A 317 -36.86 18.71 -13.62
CA SER A 317 -36.18 17.58 -13.03
C SER A 317 -35.60 16.69 -14.13
N THR A 318 -34.32 16.80 -14.37
CA THR A 318 -33.49 15.80 -15.04
C THR A 318 -32.08 16.08 -14.58
N SER A 319 -31.32 15.02 -14.31
CA SER A 319 -29.95 14.98 -13.76
C SER A 319 -29.15 16.27 -14.00
N PRO A 320 -28.41 16.82 -13.01
CA PRO A 320 -27.61 18.02 -13.24
C PRO A 320 -26.44 17.66 -14.16
N SER A 321 -26.70 17.64 -15.46
CA SER A 321 -25.69 17.92 -16.47
C SER A 321 -25.38 19.39 -16.29
N ALA A 322 -24.40 19.67 -15.43
CA ALA A 322 -23.81 20.98 -15.34
C ALA A 322 -23.53 21.45 -16.77
N VAL A 323 -24.12 22.58 -17.14
CA VAL A 323 -23.90 23.21 -18.43
C VAL A 323 -22.40 23.48 -18.51
N LEU A 324 -21.71 22.66 -19.30
CA LEU A 324 -20.26 22.73 -19.50
C LEU A 324 -19.95 24.12 -20.07
N SER A 325 -19.12 24.91 -19.37
CA SER A 325 -18.50 26.07 -20.01
C SER A 325 -17.63 25.51 -21.14
N SER A 326 -18.09 25.74 -22.37
CA SER A 326 -17.81 24.90 -23.55
C SER A 326 -16.47 25.20 -24.23
N GLY A 327 -15.38 25.23 -23.45
CA GLY A 327 -14.05 25.34 -24.03
C GLY A 327 -12.93 25.50 -23.01
N PHE A 328 -11.71 25.24 -23.48
CA PHE A 328 -10.50 25.51 -22.72
C PHE A 328 -10.25 27.01 -22.59
N THR A 329 -9.95 27.43 -21.37
CA THR A 329 -9.58 28.80 -21.01
C THR A 329 -8.18 28.83 -20.43
N ASP A 330 -7.50 29.96 -20.60
CA ASP A 330 -6.17 30.15 -20.01
C ASP A 330 -6.29 30.46 -18.51
N LYS A 331 -5.47 29.78 -17.69
CA LYS A 331 -5.42 30.00 -16.24
C LYS A 331 -4.03 29.67 -15.70
N ILE A 332 -3.57 30.49 -14.77
CA ILE A 332 -2.35 30.18 -14.01
C ILE A 332 -2.74 29.28 -12.83
N VAL A 333 -2.14 28.09 -12.74
CA VAL A 333 -2.37 27.11 -11.67
C VAL A 333 -1.02 26.62 -11.16
N GLU A 334 -0.79 26.64 -9.84
CA GLU A 334 0.49 26.26 -9.21
C GLU A 334 1.71 26.96 -9.88
N ASN A 335 1.57 28.26 -10.18
CA ASN A 335 2.59 29.10 -10.84
C ASN A 335 3.00 28.61 -12.24
N ARG A 336 2.07 28.01 -12.98
CA ARG A 336 2.27 27.54 -14.36
C ARG A 336 1.09 27.93 -15.24
N ASP A 337 1.37 28.21 -16.50
CA ASP A 337 0.34 28.40 -17.51
C ASP A 337 -0.36 27.06 -17.76
N ALA A 338 -1.67 27.04 -17.60
CA ALA A 338 -2.50 25.86 -17.78
C ALA A 338 -3.74 26.20 -18.60
N ARG A 339 -4.16 25.22 -19.39
CA ARG A 339 -5.39 25.31 -20.17
C ARG A 339 -6.43 24.49 -19.42
N VAL A 340 -7.55 25.11 -19.05
CA VAL A 340 -8.54 24.52 -18.14
C VAL A 340 -9.95 24.60 -18.69
N ILE A 341 -10.72 23.54 -18.46
CA ILE A 341 -12.18 23.54 -18.54
C ILE A 341 -12.70 23.72 -17.11
N GLN A 342 -13.58 24.71 -16.91
CA GLN A 342 -14.20 25.00 -15.62
C GLN A 342 -15.71 24.84 -15.69
N ASN A 343 -16.35 24.56 -14.57
CA ASN A 343 -17.80 24.70 -14.44
C ASN A 343 -18.20 26.17 -14.19
N GLU A 344 -19.50 26.46 -14.14
CA GLU A 344 -20.02 27.79 -13.79
C GLU A 344 -19.59 28.25 -12.38
N GLY A 345 -19.25 27.32 -11.49
CA GLY A 345 -18.75 27.59 -10.15
C GLY A 345 -17.25 27.89 -10.06
N GLY A 346 -16.51 27.86 -11.18
CA GLY A 346 -15.07 28.06 -11.24
C GLY A 346 -14.22 26.85 -10.80
N ASP A 347 -14.84 25.69 -10.56
CA ASP A 347 -14.12 24.44 -10.31
C ASP A 347 -13.55 23.90 -11.62
N ILE A 348 -12.29 23.47 -11.57
CA ILE A 348 -11.62 22.84 -12.70
C ILE A 348 -12.17 21.42 -12.89
N LEU A 349 -12.61 21.11 -14.10
CA LEU A 349 -13.11 19.80 -14.52
C LEU A 349 -12.02 19.00 -15.26
N LEU A 350 -11.23 19.69 -16.08
CA LEU A 350 -10.11 19.14 -16.83
C LEU A 350 -9.06 20.24 -16.99
N LEU A 351 -7.78 19.89 -16.87
CA LEU A 351 -6.68 20.78 -17.12
C LEU A 351 -5.53 20.05 -17.80
N TRP A 352 -4.79 20.79 -18.62
CA TRP A 352 -3.48 20.34 -19.07
C TRP A 352 -2.45 21.47 -19.01
N THR A 353 -1.19 21.09 -18.77
CA THR A 353 -0.06 22.02 -18.68
C THR A 353 1.26 21.32 -19.07
N PHE A 354 2.26 22.11 -19.45
CA PHE A 354 3.62 21.63 -19.64
C PHE A 354 4.40 21.74 -18.31
N LEU A 355 4.84 20.60 -17.78
CA LEU A 355 5.67 20.54 -16.57
C LEU A 355 7.13 20.90 -16.88
N SER A 356 7.58 20.60 -18.09
CA SER A 356 8.88 20.95 -18.68
C SER A 356 8.69 21.22 -20.18
N ARG A 357 9.78 21.45 -20.94
CA ARG A 357 9.70 21.62 -22.41
C ARG A 357 9.18 20.39 -23.15
N ASN A 358 9.20 19.21 -22.53
CA ASN A 358 8.82 17.96 -23.17
C ASN A 358 7.80 17.14 -22.39
N THR A 359 7.47 17.50 -21.15
CA THR A 359 6.54 16.74 -20.31
C THR A 359 5.20 17.45 -20.24
N ILE A 360 4.16 16.78 -20.69
CA ILE A 360 2.76 17.23 -20.64
C ILE A 360 2.07 16.51 -19.50
N LEU A 361 1.30 17.24 -18.70
CA LEU A 361 0.38 16.67 -17.71
C LEU A 361 -1.05 17.01 -18.09
N ILE A 362 -1.92 16.02 -17.98
CA ILE A 362 -3.37 16.15 -18.08
C ILE A 362 -3.97 15.61 -16.78
N THR A 363 -4.86 16.36 -16.13
CA THR A 363 -5.54 15.93 -14.90
C THR A 363 -6.85 16.68 -14.72
N THR A 364 -7.61 16.36 -13.68
CA THR A 364 -8.96 16.88 -13.42
C THR A 364 -8.99 17.94 -12.32
N ASN A 365 -7.90 18.15 -11.57
CA ASN A 365 -7.86 19.15 -10.50
C ASN A 365 -6.46 19.72 -10.21
N GLU A 366 -6.44 20.87 -9.53
CA GLU A 366 -5.22 21.57 -9.12
C GLU A 366 -4.41 20.79 -8.08
N TYR A 367 -5.07 20.06 -7.17
CA TYR A 367 -4.41 19.28 -6.13
C TYR A 367 -3.52 18.17 -6.69
N THR A 368 -3.95 17.51 -7.77
CA THR A 368 -3.19 16.47 -8.46
C THR A 368 -2.03 17.07 -9.23
N LEU A 369 -2.19 18.25 -9.83
CA LEU A 369 -1.08 18.99 -10.42
C LEU A 369 0.00 19.29 -9.36
N ARG A 370 -0.40 19.80 -8.18
CA ARG A 370 0.54 20.06 -7.08
C ARG A 370 1.27 18.79 -6.63
N GLU A 371 0.55 17.69 -6.49
CA GLU A 371 1.14 16.40 -6.10
C GLU A 371 2.17 15.92 -7.12
N VAL A 372 1.84 15.98 -8.41
CA VAL A 372 2.79 15.61 -9.49
C VAL A 372 4.02 16.51 -9.47
N ILE A 373 3.86 17.82 -9.28
CA ILE A 373 5.00 18.75 -9.17
C ILE A 373 5.89 18.39 -7.97
N SER A 374 5.28 18.12 -6.82
CA SER A 374 5.99 17.69 -5.61
C SER A 374 6.82 16.43 -5.87
N ARG A 375 6.22 15.41 -6.49
CA ARG A 375 6.90 14.14 -6.81
C ARG A 375 7.98 14.29 -7.89
N LEU A 376 7.79 15.17 -8.87
CA LEU A 376 8.83 15.47 -9.86
C LEU A 376 10.09 16.05 -9.22
N SER A 377 9.93 16.89 -8.20
CA SER A 377 11.08 17.48 -7.49
C SER A 377 11.90 16.45 -6.70
N SER A 378 11.28 15.32 -6.33
CA SER A 378 11.92 14.24 -5.57
C SER A 378 12.22 13.00 -6.41
N SER A 379 11.97 13.03 -7.72
CA SER A 379 12.02 11.85 -8.60
C SER A 379 13.41 11.26 -8.80
N PRO A 380 13.53 9.93 -9.05
CA PRO A 380 14.81 9.30 -9.26
C PRO A 380 15.37 9.71 -10.62
N ILE A 381 16.68 9.93 -10.68
CA ILE A 381 17.40 10.08 -11.94
C ILE A 381 17.37 8.70 -12.62
N VAL A 382 16.43 8.47 -13.53
CA VAL A 382 16.46 7.28 -14.40
C VAL A 382 17.56 7.51 -15.43
N PRO A 383 18.65 6.72 -15.43
CA PRO A 383 19.63 6.82 -16.50
C PRO A 383 18.96 6.44 -17.82
N LEU A 384 19.06 7.33 -18.81
CA LEU A 384 18.67 7.03 -20.19
C LEU A 384 19.45 5.78 -20.62
N ALA A 385 18.73 4.69 -20.97
CA ALA A 385 19.35 3.58 -21.67
C ALA A 385 19.93 4.11 -22.97
N GLN A 386 21.25 3.98 -23.14
CA GLN A 386 21.99 4.41 -24.33
C GLN A 386 21.69 3.51 -25.53
#